data_AF-G0UXQ9-F1
#
_entry.id   AF-G0UXQ9-F1
#
_cell.length_a   1.000
_cell.length_b   1.000
_cell.length_c   1.000
_cell.angle_alpha   90.00
_cell.angle_beta   90.00
_cell.angle_gamma   90.00
#
_symmetry.space_group_name_H-M   'P 1'
#
loop_
_entity.id
_entity.type
_entity.pdbx_description
1 polymer ?
#
loop_
_entity_poly.entity_id
_entity_poly.type
_entity_poly.pdbx_seq_one_letter_code
_entity_poly.pdbx_strand_id
1 'polypeptide(L)'
;MSHYLVVTFTFNCPEVRIMGPIKEQTIEKLNDVIPNATTTSRSNRAALPKFEYLPNPNHWCIKLDRQYCDEEGKSQLMVLVLDALAEEGSWRLVSSIVTKGTKSGGLKEDTETHTLFLNKLLGD
;
A
#
# COMPACT_ATOMS: atom_id res chain seq x y z
N MET A 1 -15.62 -15.88 -12.90
CA MET A 1 -15.97 -15.06 -11.71
C MET A 1 -14.99 -13.89 -11.58
N SER A 2 -15.36 -12.75 -11.01
CA SER A 2 -14.45 -11.60 -10.83
C SER A 2 -13.96 -11.50 -9.38
N HIS A 3 -12.66 -11.45 -9.17
CA HIS A 3 -12.09 -11.07 -7.88
C HIS A 3 -11.82 -9.56 -7.82
N TYR A 4 -12.01 -8.99 -6.64
CA TYR A 4 -11.77 -7.57 -6.37
C TYR A 4 -10.72 -7.45 -5.28
N LEU A 5 -9.81 -6.48 -5.48
CA LEU A 5 -8.76 -6.14 -4.54
C LEU A 5 -8.82 -4.63 -4.31
N VAL A 6 -8.72 -4.21 -3.05
CA VAL A 6 -8.66 -2.80 -2.67
C VAL A 6 -7.32 -2.57 -2.01
N VAL A 7 -6.55 -1.63 -2.55
CA VAL A 7 -5.27 -1.21 -1.98
C VAL A 7 -5.42 0.21 -1.50
N THR A 8 -5.13 0.45 -0.23
CA THR A 8 -5.21 1.78 0.37
C THR A 8 -3.83 2.21 0.84
N PHE A 9 -3.40 3.39 0.40
CA PHE A 9 -2.20 4.06 0.85
C PHE A 9 -2.60 5.26 1.69
N THR A 10 -2.02 5.42 2.87
CA THR A 10 -2.22 6.61 3.72
C THR A 10 -0.87 7.26 3.95
N PHE A 11 -0.77 8.56 3.69
CA PHE A 11 0.44 9.36 3.85
C PHE A 11 0.13 10.61 4.68
N ASN A 12 0.99 11.14 5.55
CA ASN A 12 2.18 10.55 6.18
C ASN A 12 1.89 10.26 7.66
N CYS A 13 2.51 9.26 8.32
CA CYS A 13 3.50 8.28 7.80
C CYS A 13 2.87 7.26 6.82
N PRO A 14 3.64 6.74 5.84
CA PRO A 14 3.14 5.81 4.83
C PRO A 14 2.66 4.48 5.43
N GLU A 15 1.40 4.17 5.17
CA GLU A 15 0.74 2.91 5.52
C GLU A 15 0.08 2.33 4.27
N VAL A 16 0.33 1.05 3.98
CA VAL A 16 -0.29 0.34 2.86
C VAL A 16 -1.15 -0.80 3.39
N ARG A 17 -2.41 -0.82 2.96
CA ARG A 17 -3.38 -1.87 3.29
C ARG A 17 -3.89 -2.53 2.02
N ILE A 18 -3.91 -3.86 2.00
CA ILE A 18 -4.38 -4.66 0.88
C ILE A 18 -5.54 -5.54 1.37
N MET A 19 -6.71 -5.36 0.80
CA MET A 19 -7.93 -6.09 1.12
C MET A 19 -8.41 -6.88 -0.08
N GLY A 20 -8.59 -8.19 0.08
CA GLY A 20 -9.04 -9.10 -0.97
C GLY A 20 -8.10 -10.30 -1.14
N PRO A 21 -8.39 -11.20 -2.10
CA PRO A 21 -7.59 -12.39 -2.33
C PRO A 21 -6.26 -11.99 -2.98
N ILE A 22 -5.15 -12.21 -2.28
CA ILE A 22 -3.79 -11.97 -2.78
C ILE A 22 -2.92 -13.18 -2.42
N LYS A 23 -2.03 -13.60 -3.33
CA LYS A 23 -1.07 -14.66 -3.03
C LYS A 23 -0.01 -14.18 -2.02
N GLU A 24 0.39 -15.07 -1.12
CA GLU A 24 1.47 -14.81 -0.15
C GLU A 24 2.80 -14.48 -0.84
N GLN A 25 3.09 -15.10 -1.98
CA GLN A 25 4.29 -14.81 -2.79
C GLN A 25 4.37 -13.34 -3.23
N THR A 26 3.22 -12.71 -3.53
CA THR A 26 3.18 -11.29 -3.88
C THR A 26 3.47 -10.42 -2.66
N ILE A 27 2.95 -10.80 -1.49
CA ILE A 27 3.23 -10.12 -0.23
C ILE A 27 4.72 -10.23 0.12
N GLU A 28 5.34 -11.39 -0.09
CA GLU A 28 6.79 -11.58 0.08
C GLU A 28 7.59 -10.65 -0.84
N LYS A 29 7.24 -10.58 -2.12
CA LYS A 29 7.88 -9.64 -3.07
C LYS A 29 7.73 -8.18 -2.63
N LEU A 30 6.54 -7.80 -2.16
CA LEU A 30 6.28 -6.45 -1.67
C LEU A 30 7.08 -6.13 -0.40
N ASN A 31 7.27 -7.11 0.49
CA ASN A 31 8.11 -6.96 1.69
C ASN A 31 9.58 -6.65 1.35
N ASP A 32 10.10 -7.16 0.24
CA ASP A 32 11.48 -6.90 -0.18
C ASP A 32 11.63 -5.53 -0.87
N VAL A 33 10.58 -5.06 -1.54
CA VAL A 33 10.63 -3.88 -2.41
C VAL A 33 10.18 -2.60 -1.72
N ILE A 34 9.09 -2.65 -0.93
CA ILE A 34 8.49 -1.45 -0.31
C ILE A 34 9.44 -0.72 0.66
N PRO A 35 10.15 -1.39 1.59
CA PRO A 35 11.01 -0.70 2.54
C PRO A 35 12.19 0.04 1.89
N ASN A 36 12.59 -0.37 0.69
CA ASN A 36 13.69 0.23 -0.07
C ASN A 36 13.23 1.40 -0.97
N ALA A 37 11.93 1.63 -1.09
CA ALA A 37 11.34 2.57 -2.04
C ALA A 37 11.04 3.97 -1.45
N THR A 38 11.27 4.18 -0.16
CA THR A 38 10.92 5.43 0.52
C THR A 38 12.14 6.34 0.71
N THR A 39 11.93 7.65 0.52
CA THR A 39 12.99 8.62 0.25
C THR A 39 13.70 9.17 1.50
N THR A 40 13.31 8.79 2.72
CA THR A 40 14.01 9.24 3.94
C THR A 40 14.05 8.17 5.04
N SER A 41 15.16 7.46 5.13
CA SER A 41 15.45 6.54 6.24
C SER A 41 16.30 7.22 7.31
N ARG A 42 15.69 7.65 8.42
CA ARG A 42 16.42 7.97 9.66
C ARG A 42 16.21 6.84 10.67
N SER A 43 16.74 5.64 10.42
CA SER A 43 16.96 4.64 11.47
C SER A 43 17.95 3.57 11.04
N ASN A 44 18.99 3.37 11.85
CA ASN A 44 20.13 2.51 11.56
C ASN A 44 20.02 1.10 12.20
N ARG A 45 18.90 0.72 12.84
CA ARG A 45 18.85 -0.53 13.67
C ARG A 45 17.49 -1.21 13.87
N ALA A 46 16.41 -0.81 13.19
CA ALA A 46 15.12 -1.50 13.34
C ALA A 46 14.94 -2.55 12.24
N ALA A 47 14.33 -3.70 12.57
CA ALA A 47 13.94 -4.71 11.59
C ALA A 47 13.13 -4.05 10.46
N LEU A 48 13.36 -4.47 9.21
CA LEU A 48 12.62 -3.94 8.06
C LEU A 48 11.12 -4.15 8.30
N PRO A 49 10.27 -3.12 8.08
CA PRO A 49 8.84 -3.26 8.21
C PRO A 49 8.34 -4.33 7.23
N LYS A 50 7.39 -5.15 7.68
CA LYS A 50 6.79 -6.22 6.89
C LYS A 50 5.28 -6.14 6.95
N PHE A 51 4.62 -6.68 5.94
CA PHE A 51 3.19 -6.88 5.94
C PHE A 51 2.78 -7.86 7.03
N GLU A 52 1.81 -7.44 7.83
CA GLU A 52 1.14 -8.24 8.84
C GLU A 52 -0.26 -8.58 8.34
N TYR A 53 -0.66 -9.83 8.48
CA TYR A 53 -2.03 -10.26 8.20
C TYR A 53 -2.90 -10.00 9.42
N LEU A 54 -3.89 -9.12 9.27
CA LEU A 54 -4.78 -8.70 10.35
C LEU A 54 -6.19 -9.27 10.12
N PRO A 55 -6.81 -9.88 11.15
CA PRO A 55 -8.19 -10.34 11.08
C PRO A 55 -9.20 -9.19 11.28
N ASN A 56 -10.43 -9.38 10.79
CA ASN A 56 -11.60 -8.50 11.00
C ASN A 56 -11.47 -7.03 10.52
N PRO A 57 -11.65 -6.75 9.21
CA PRO A 57 -11.73 -7.69 8.09
C PRO A 57 -10.34 -8.26 7.77
N ASN A 58 -10.29 -9.42 7.11
CA ASN A 58 -9.01 -10.02 6.70
C ASN A 58 -8.28 -9.13 5.70
N HIS A 59 -7.11 -8.61 6.07
CA HIS A 59 -6.31 -7.74 5.21
C HIS A 59 -4.82 -7.83 5.55
N TRP A 60 -3.99 -7.46 4.59
CA TRP A 60 -2.56 -7.27 4.81
C TRP A 60 -2.29 -5.79 5.06
N CYS A 61 -1.46 -5.48 6.06
CA CYS A 61 -1.11 -4.12 6.41
C CYS A 61 0.40 -3.99 6.65
N ILE A 62 1.02 -2.95 6.12
CA ILE A 62 2.40 -2.56 6.45
C ILE A 62 2.39 -1.08 6.84
N LYS A 63 3.06 -0.77 7.95
CA LYS A 63 3.29 0.59 8.41
C LYS A 63 4.77 0.89 8.32
N LEU A 64 5.14 1.92 7.56
CA LEU A 64 6.52 2.38 7.49
C LEU A 64 6.67 3.58 8.43
N ASP A 65 6.54 3.29 9.73
CA ASP A 65 6.65 4.30 10.77
C ASP A 65 8.00 5.03 10.66
N ARG A 66 7.96 6.36 10.84
CA ARG A 66 9.15 7.25 10.77
C ARG A 66 9.73 7.44 9.36
N GLN A 67 9.03 6.97 8.32
CA GLN A 67 9.34 7.32 6.94
C GLN A 67 8.44 8.46 6.48
N TYR A 68 8.93 9.23 5.52
CA TYR A 68 8.17 10.31 4.89
C TYR A 68 8.22 10.11 3.37
N CYS A 69 7.05 10.16 2.73
CA CYS A 69 6.92 10.19 1.28
C CYS A 69 6.50 11.59 0.82
N ASP A 70 7.32 12.19 -0.02
CA ASP A 70 6.95 13.30 -0.89
C ASP A 70 6.11 12.81 -2.09
N GLU A 71 5.69 13.71 -2.97
CA GLU A 71 4.85 13.36 -4.13
C GLU A 71 5.50 12.32 -5.05
N GLU A 72 6.82 12.37 -5.21
CA GLU A 72 7.59 11.38 -5.97
C GLU A 72 7.61 10.04 -5.26
N GLY A 73 7.94 10.01 -3.96
CA GLY A 73 7.93 8.78 -3.15
C GLY A 73 6.55 8.13 -3.07
N LYS A 74 5.47 8.92 -2.99
CA LYS A 74 4.08 8.42 -3.06
C LYS A 74 3.84 7.71 -4.39
N SER A 75 4.18 8.37 -5.50
CA SER A 75 3.98 7.83 -6.85
C SER A 75 4.79 6.55 -7.05
N GLN A 76 6.06 6.55 -6.62
CA GLN A 76 6.94 5.39 -6.70
C GLN A 76 6.37 4.20 -5.91
N LEU A 77 5.91 4.43 -4.67
CA LEU A 77 5.32 3.37 -3.85
C LEU A 77 4.08 2.76 -4.51
N MET A 78 3.21 3.59 -5.08
CA MET A 78 2.01 3.14 -5.77
C MET A 78 2.34 2.29 -7.01
N VAL A 79 3.33 2.72 -7.82
CA VAL A 79 3.78 1.97 -9.00
C VAL A 79 4.34 0.60 -8.61
N LEU A 80 5.18 0.52 -7.58
CA LEU A 80 5.77 -0.75 -7.14
C LEU A 80 4.70 -1.77 -6.70
N VAL A 81 3.66 -1.30 -6.02
CA VAL A 81 2.54 -2.17 -5.65
C VAL A 81 1.75 -2.59 -6.88
N LEU A 82 1.47 -1.69 -7.82
CA LEU A 82 0.76 -2.01 -9.06
C LEU A 82 1.53 -3.02 -9.92
N ASP A 83 2.85 -2.89 -10.03
CA ASP A 83 3.71 -3.80 -10.79
C ASP A 83 3.70 -5.22 -10.18
N ALA A 84 3.85 -5.33 -8.85
CA ALA A 84 3.78 -6.61 -8.16
C ALA A 84 2.41 -7.30 -8.35
N LEU A 85 1.32 -6.53 -8.31
CA LEU A 85 -0.04 -7.04 -8.54
C LEU A 85 -0.27 -7.42 -10.00
N ALA A 86 0.26 -6.67 -10.96
CA ALA A 86 0.12 -6.99 -12.38
C ALA A 86 0.76 -8.35 -12.71
N GLU A 87 1.93 -8.65 -12.14
CA GLU A 87 2.66 -9.91 -12.35
C GLU A 87 1.92 -11.15 -11.79
N GLU A 88 1.20 -11.04 -10.68
CA GLU A 88 0.57 -12.19 -9.99
C GLU A 88 -0.56 -12.87 -10.80
N GLY A 89 -1.21 -12.11 -11.68
CA GLY A 89 -2.29 -12.63 -12.51
C GLY A 89 -3.13 -11.56 -13.17
N SER A 90 -2.48 -10.50 -13.68
CA SER A 90 -3.13 -9.42 -14.41
C SER A 90 -4.21 -8.70 -13.59
N TRP A 91 -3.94 -8.40 -12.31
CA TRP A 91 -4.75 -7.42 -11.58
C TRP A 91 -4.76 -6.11 -12.36
N ARG A 92 -5.95 -5.63 -12.74
CA ARG A 92 -6.10 -4.37 -13.48
C ARG A 92 -6.67 -3.31 -12.57
N LEU A 93 -6.07 -2.13 -12.60
CA LEU A 93 -6.62 -0.95 -11.96
C LEU A 93 -7.93 -0.55 -12.67
N VAL A 94 -9.02 -0.48 -11.90
CA VAL A 94 -10.34 -0.10 -12.39
C VAL A 94 -10.66 1.35 -12.01
N SER A 95 -10.32 1.73 -10.78
CA SER A 95 -10.59 3.07 -10.26
C SER A 95 -9.56 3.47 -9.20
N SER A 96 -9.37 4.77 -9.02
CA SER A 96 -8.53 5.37 -7.99
C SER A 96 -9.25 6.57 -7.40
N ILE A 97 -9.23 6.68 -6.07
CA ILE A 97 -9.83 7.80 -5.33
C ILE A 97 -8.79 8.34 -4.37
N VAL A 98 -8.72 9.66 -4.25
CA VAL A 98 -7.89 10.35 -3.27
C VAL A 98 -8.78 11.10 -2.30
N THR A 99 -8.52 10.94 -1.01
CA THR A 99 -9.21 11.65 0.06
C THR A 99 -8.18 12.35 0.94
N LYS A 100 -8.47 13.61 1.28
CA LYS A 100 -7.60 14.42 2.16
C LYS A 100 -8.35 14.64 3.48
N GLY A 101 -7.79 14.14 4.57
CA GLY A 101 -8.30 14.30 5.91
C GLY A 101 -7.55 15.41 6.63
N THR A 102 -8.29 16.38 7.17
CA THR A 102 -7.74 17.36 8.11
C THR A 102 -7.95 16.85 9.54
N LYS A 103 -6.88 16.50 10.25
CA LYS A 103 -6.98 16.18 11.69
C LYS A 103 -7.30 17.47 12.45
N SER A 104 -8.48 17.56 13.07
CA SER A 104 -8.84 18.70 13.93
C SER A 104 -8.13 18.59 15.28
N GLY A 105 -6.89 19.08 15.35
CA GLY A 105 -6.17 19.13 16.63
C GLY A 105 -4.68 19.40 16.46
N GLY A 106 -4.30 20.67 16.52
CA GLY A 106 -2.99 21.08 17.07
C GLY A 106 -1.71 20.76 16.31
N LEU A 107 -1.73 20.31 15.06
CA LEU A 107 -0.65 20.44 14.08
C LEU A 107 -1.26 20.02 12.74
N LYS A 108 -1.25 20.89 11.71
CA LYS A 108 -1.80 20.55 10.38
C LYS A 108 -0.89 19.52 9.70
N GLU A 109 -1.06 18.25 10.04
CA GLU A 109 -0.55 17.15 9.25
C GLU A 109 -1.70 16.67 8.36
N ASP A 110 -1.78 17.23 7.16
CA ASP A 110 -2.77 16.83 6.16
C ASP A 110 -2.50 15.36 5.83
N THR A 111 -3.46 14.49 6.18
CA THR A 111 -3.38 13.07 5.86
C THR A 111 -4.01 12.87 4.49
N GLU A 112 -3.27 12.30 3.56
CA GLU A 112 -3.72 11.98 2.21
C GLU A 112 -3.84 10.48 2.05
N THR A 113 -5.03 10.01 1.70
CA THR A 113 -5.33 8.59 1.50
C THR A 113 -5.70 8.32 0.05
N HIS A 114 -4.92 7.48 -0.61
CA HIS A 114 -5.18 6.99 -1.97
C HIS A 114 -5.76 5.57 -1.90
N THR A 115 -6.94 5.37 -2.45
CA THR A 115 -7.59 4.06 -2.54
C THR A 115 -7.65 3.62 -3.99
N LEU A 116 -7.03 2.49 -4.29
CA LEU A 116 -7.01 1.85 -5.60
C LEU A 116 -7.94 0.64 -5.59
N PHE A 117 -8.81 0.57 -6.59
CA PHE A 117 -9.72 -0.55 -6.81
C PHE A 117 -9.21 -1.34 -8.00
N LEU A 118 -8.87 -2.60 -7.78
CA LEU A 118 -8.40 -3.51 -8.81
C LEU A 118 -9.38 -4.66 -8.99
N ASN A 119 -9.45 -5.17 -10.22
CA ASN A 119 -10.15 -6.40 -10.52
C ASN A 119 -9.24 -7.42 -11.19
N LYS A 120 -9.61 -8.68 -11.03
CA LYS A 120 -9.03 -9.80 -11.76
C LYS A 120 -10.16 -10.59 -12.38
N LEU A 121 -10.14 -10.68 -13.70
CA LEU A 121 -11.03 -11.55 -14.46
C LEU A 121 -10.48 -12.98 -14.35
N LEU A 122 -11.21 -13.87 -13.69
CA LEU A 122 -10.96 -15.30 -13.85
C LEU A 122 -11.58 -15.70 -15.20
N GLY A 123 -10.73 -16.05 -16.17
CA GLY A 123 -11.18 -16.81 -17.33
C GLY A 123 -11.71 -18.18 -16.87
N ASP A 124 -12.73 -18.68 -17.58
CA ASP A 124 -13.18 -20.09 -17.48
C ASP A 124 -12.03 -21.05 -17.85
#